data_AF-A0A9E6QWY6-F1
#
_entry.id   AF-A0A9E6QWY6-F1
#
_cell.length_a   1.000
_cell.length_b   1.000
_cell.length_c   1.000
_cell.angle_alpha   90.00
_cell.angle_beta   90.00
_cell.angle_gamma   90.00
#
_symmetry.space_group_name_H-M   'P 1'
#
loop_
_entity.id
_entity.type
_entity.pdbx_description
1 polymer ?
#
loop_
_entity_poly.entity_id
_entity_poly.type
_entity_poly.pdbx_seq_one_letter_code
_entity_poly.pdbx_strand_id
1 'polypeptide(L)'
;MSQTPYPKHGALVGWVSTSIDDRLSLRLQSVTSPPPHSEGQVHSHIYMMDRNQAAQLADYLFEICGQSRPSRRGRGWFARMFG
;
A
#
# COMPACT_ATOMS: atom_id res chain seq x y z
N MET A 1 14.41 -21.78 -24.63
CA MET A 1 13.37 -20.73 -24.61
C MET A 1 12.93 -20.54 -23.18
N SER A 2 13.45 -19.53 -22.49
CA SER A 2 13.01 -19.15 -21.14
C SER A 2 11.74 -18.30 -21.28
N GLN A 3 10.60 -18.80 -20.80
CA GLN A 3 9.39 -17.98 -20.66
C GLN A 3 9.69 -16.90 -19.62
N THR A 4 9.76 -15.65 -20.04
CA THR A 4 9.64 -14.51 -19.13
C THR A 4 8.27 -14.63 -18.48
N PRO A 5 8.15 -14.75 -17.15
CA PRO A 5 6.84 -14.84 -16.53
C PRO A 5 6.13 -13.50 -16.78
N TYR A 6 5.06 -13.51 -17.57
CA TYR A 6 4.16 -12.37 -17.60
C TYR A 6 3.73 -12.09 -16.16
N PRO A 7 3.78 -10.84 -15.67
CA PRO A 7 3.33 -10.54 -14.32
C PRO A 7 1.88 -11.02 -14.20
N LYS A 8 1.63 -11.97 -13.30
CA LYS A 8 0.26 -12.43 -13.03
C LYS A 8 -0.49 -11.25 -12.41
N HIS A 9 -1.33 -10.61 -13.22
CA HIS A 9 -2.20 -9.53 -12.78
C HIS A 9 -3.32 -10.12 -11.92
N GLY A 10 -3.62 -9.48 -10.78
CA GLY A 10 -4.67 -9.87 -9.86
C GLY A 10 -5.31 -8.65 -9.20
N ALA A 11 -6.50 -8.81 -8.66
CA ALA A 11 -7.18 -7.77 -7.90
C ALA A 11 -6.58 -7.67 -6.49
N LEU A 12 -6.23 -6.47 -6.05
CA LEU A 12 -5.85 -6.20 -4.66
C LEU A 12 -7.10 -6.30 -3.78
N VAL A 13 -7.12 -7.24 -2.85
CA VAL A 13 -8.26 -7.50 -1.97
C VAL A 13 -8.01 -7.10 -0.52
N GLY A 14 -6.75 -6.84 -0.16
CA GLY A 14 -6.39 -6.40 1.18
C GLY A 14 -4.96 -5.92 1.27
N TRP A 15 -4.71 -5.09 2.27
CA TRP A 15 -3.36 -4.71 2.67
C TRP A 15 -3.33 -4.41 4.16
N VAL A 16 -2.18 -4.65 4.79
CA VAL A 16 -1.91 -4.25 6.16
C VAL A 16 -0.47 -3.80 6.28
N SER A 17 -0.25 -2.71 7.02
CA SER A 17 1.08 -2.18 7.30
C SER A 17 1.36 -2.25 8.80
N THR A 18 2.53 -2.74 9.17
CA THR A 18 3.04 -2.71 10.53
C THR A 18 4.37 -1.98 10.57
N SER A 19 4.54 -1.03 11.47
CA SER A 19 5.84 -0.41 11.75
C SER A 19 6.57 -1.24 12.81
N ILE A 20 7.82 -1.62 12.54
CA ILE A 20 8.70 -2.30 13.48
C ILE A 20 9.99 -1.48 13.50
N ASP A 21 10.23 -0.77 14.59
CA ASP A 21 11.35 0.16 14.76
C ASP A 21 11.47 1.20 13.62
N ASP A 22 12.52 1.09 12.80
CA ASP A 22 12.81 1.95 11.66
C ASP A 22 12.33 1.37 10.31
N ARG A 23 11.72 0.18 10.34
CA ARG A 23 11.17 -0.52 9.17
C ARG A 23 9.65 -0.50 9.14
N LEU A 24 9.13 -0.58 7.93
CA LEU A 24 7.73 -0.78 7.61
C LEU A 24 7.58 -2.12 6.89
N SER A 25 6.73 -2.99 7.43
CA SER A 25 6.28 -4.21 6.77
C SER A 25 4.93 -3.95 6.12
N LEU A 26 4.86 -4.06 4.80
CA LEU A 26 3.63 -3.93 4.01
C LEU A 26 3.27 -5.31 3.45
N ARG A 27 2.16 -5.88 3.93
CA ARG A 27 1.57 -7.09 3.35
C ARG A 27 0.48 -6.67 2.37
N LEU A 28 0.61 -7.09 1.11
CA LEU A 28 -0.39 -6.94 0.06
C LEU A 28 -1.01 -8.30 -0.25
N GLN A 29 -2.33 -8.34 -0.37
CA GLN A 29 -3.10 -9.55 -0.67
C GLN A 29 -3.84 -9.40 -1.98
N SER A 30 -3.69 -10.37 -2.87
CA SER A 30 -4.28 -10.35 -4.21
C SER A 30 -4.92 -11.68 -4.59
N VAL A 31 -5.90 -11.63 -5.48
CA VAL A 31 -6.57 -12.80 -6.06
C VAL A 31 -6.55 -12.68 -7.58
N THR A 32 -6.45 -13.81 -8.28
CA THR A 32 -6.45 -13.85 -9.75
C THR A 32 -7.72 -14.46 -10.34
N SER A 33 -8.56 -15.10 -9.51
CA SER A 33 -9.88 -15.61 -9.90
C SER A 33 -10.96 -14.57 -9.61
N PRO A 34 -12.15 -14.62 -10.25
CA PRO A 34 -13.33 -13.86 -9.86
C PRO A 34 -13.95 -14.35 -8.53
N PRO A 35 -14.70 -13.51 -7.80
CA PRO A 35 -15.40 -13.94 -6.58
C PRO A 35 -16.47 -15.01 -6.88
N PRO A 36 -16.82 -15.89 -5.92
CA PRO A 36 -16.30 -15.96 -4.54
C PRO A 36 -14.92 -16.63 -4.46
N HIS A 37 -14.05 -16.13 -3.57
CA HIS A 37 -12.70 -16.68 -3.37
C HIS A 37 -12.63 -17.52 -2.10
N SER A 38 -11.86 -18.62 -2.14
CA SER A 38 -11.43 -19.34 -0.93
C SER A 38 -10.11 -18.80 -0.40
N GLU A 39 -9.79 -19.02 0.87
CA GLU A 39 -8.54 -18.52 1.48
C GLU A 39 -7.28 -18.96 0.72
N GLY A 40 -7.26 -20.18 0.18
CA GLY A 40 -6.15 -20.70 -0.61
C GLY A 40 -5.91 -20.00 -1.94
N GLN A 41 -6.84 -19.16 -2.40
CA GLN A 41 -6.70 -18.36 -3.62
C GLN A 41 -6.13 -16.96 -3.35
N VAL A 42 -5.91 -16.60 -2.09
CA VAL A 42 -5.35 -15.29 -1.69
C VAL A 42 -3.83 -15.37 -1.65
N HIS A 43 -3.18 -14.71 -2.60
CA HIS A 43 -1.73 -14.58 -2.65
C HIS A 43 -1.26 -13.37 -1.83
N SER A 44 -0.38 -13.62 -0.87
CA SER A 44 0.20 -12.57 -0.01
C SER A 44 1.65 -12.28 -0.39
N HIS A 45 1.99 -11.01 -0.56
CA HIS A 45 3.37 -10.53 -0.73
C HIS A 45 3.71 -9.60 0.43
N ILE A 46 4.90 -9.76 1.01
CA ILE A 46 5.38 -8.92 2.12
C ILE A 46 6.59 -8.14 1.64
N TYR A 47 6.51 -6.81 1.76
CA TYR A 47 7.61 -5.90 1.51
C TYR A 47 8.11 -5.36 2.84
N MET A 48 9.41 -5.49 3.10
CA MET A 48 10.06 -4.77 4.19
C MET A 48 10.81 -3.58 3.60
N MET A 49 10.51 -2.40 4.12
CA MET A 49 11.04 -1.13 3.63
C MET A 49 11.56 -0.32 4.81
N ASP A 50 12.57 0.51 4.61
CA ASP A 50 12.77 1.66 5.51
C ASP A 50 11.74 2.77 5.25
N ARG A 51 11.79 3.82 6.08
CA ARG A 51 10.89 4.96 5.97
C ARG A 51 11.01 5.72 4.65
N ASN A 52 12.22 5.81 4.07
CA ASN A 52 12.44 6.54 2.81
C ASN A 52 11.86 5.75 1.64
N GLN A 53 12.09 4.43 1.60
CA GLN A 53 11.51 3.53 0.61
C GLN A 53 9.98 3.53 0.67
N ALA A 54 9.40 3.47 1.87
CA ALA A 54 7.96 3.55 2.04
C ALA A 54 7.39 4.90 1.58
N ALA A 55 8.10 6.01 1.85
CA ALA A 55 7.71 7.33 1.40
C ALA A 55 7.75 7.47 -0.12
N GLN A 56 8.78 6.93 -0.78
CA GLN A 56 8.89 6.91 -2.25
C GLN A 56 7.77 6.08 -2.88
N LEU A 57 7.46 4.90 -2.31
CA LEU A 57 6.35 4.09 -2.77
C LEU A 57 5.02 4.84 -2.64
N ALA A 58 4.77 5.48 -1.50
CA ALA A 58 3.56 6.26 -1.30
C ALA A 58 3.44 7.40 -2.32
N ASP A 59 4.53 8.12 -2.58
CA ASP A 59 4.57 9.20 -3.54
C ASP A 59 4.25 8.74 -4.96
N TYR A 60 4.92 7.67 -5.40
CA TYR A 60 4.66 7.06 -6.69
C TYR A 60 3.19 6.65 -6.84
N LEU A 61 2.60 6.05 -5.80
CA LEU A 61 1.19 5.69 -5.81
C LEU A 61 0.26 6.91 -5.92
N PHE A 62 0.59 8.04 -5.28
CA PHE A 62 -0.18 9.27 -5.43
C PHE A 62 -0.10 9.83 -6.85
N GLU A 63 1.11 9.89 -7.40
CA GLU A 63 1.38 10.39 -8.75
C GLU A 63 0.62 9.61 -9.82
N ILE A 64 0.73 8.28 -9.83
CA ILE A 64 0.06 7.45 -10.86
C ILE A 64 -1.47 7.46 -10.73
N CYS A 65 -2.00 7.71 -9.52
CA CYS A 65 -3.44 7.82 -9.30
C CYS A 65 -3.99 9.22 -9.62
N GLY A 66 -3.13 10.19 -9.97
CA GLY A 66 -3.52 11.60 -10.10
C GLY A 66 -4.08 12.18 -8.80
N GLN A 67 -3.72 11.59 -7.66
CA GLN A 67 -4.20 12.02 -6.35
C GLN A 67 -3.15 12.92 -5.69
N SER A 68 -3.58 14.02 -5.07
CA SER A 68 -2.67 14.80 -4.24
C SER A 68 -2.44 14.09 -2.90
N ARG A 69 -1.20 14.14 -2.38
CA ARG A 69 -0.91 13.72 -1.00
C ARG A 69 -1.91 14.41 -0.04
N PRO A 70 -2.55 13.69 0.90
CA PRO A 70 -3.47 14.28 1.85
C PRO A 70 -2.78 15.44 2.56
N SER A 71 -3.31 16.66 2.38
CA SER A 71 -2.84 17.78 3.18
C SER A 71 -3.07 17.39 4.64
N ARG A 72 -2.04 17.42 5.48
CA ARG A 72 -2.22 17.46 6.93
C ARG A 72 -3.01 18.74 7.20
N ARG A 73 -4.35 18.67 7.20
CA ARG A 73 -5.20 19.80 7.57
C ARG A 73 -4.65 20.29 8.90
N GLY A 74 -4.14 21.52 8.88
CA GLY A 74 -3.31 22.04 9.94
C GLY A 74 -4.02 21.85 11.27
N ARG A 75 -3.31 21.27 12.22
CA ARG A 75 -3.49 21.60 13.63
C ARG A 75 -3.01 23.04 13.81
N GLY A 76 -3.68 23.96 13.14
CA GLY A 76 -3.40 25.37 13.23
C GLY A 76 -3.72 25.79 14.65
N TRP A 77 -2.81 26.52 15.27
CA TRP A 77 -3.00 27.31 16.48
C TRP A 77 -4.43 27.87 16.68
N PHE A 78 -5.13 28.27 15.62
CA PHE A 78 -6.54 28.69 15.66
C PHE A 78 -7.54 27.61 16.13
N ALA A 79 -7.29 26.32 15.89
CA ALA A 79 -8.13 25.23 16.39
C ALA A 79 -8.01 25.02 17.92
N ARG A 80 -7.03 25.66 18.59
CA ARG A 80 -6.90 25.67 20.06
C ARG A 80 -7.53 26.89 20.73
N MET A 81 -8.02 27.87 19.97
CA MET A 81 -8.64 29.10 20.51
C MET A 81 -10.17 29.14 20.41
N PHE A 82 -10.77 28.24 19.62
CA PHE A 82 -12.23 28.13 19.48
C PHE A 82 -12.76 26.72 19.78
N GLY A 83 -12.00 25.96 20.58
CA GLY A 83 -12.38 24.64 21.09
C GLY A 83 -11.93 24.50 22.54
#